data_AF-A0A8H6FPU5-F1
#
_entry.id   AF-A0A8H6FPU5-F1
#
_cell.length_a   1.000
_cell.length_b   1.000
_cell.length_c   1.000
_cell.angle_alpha   90.00
_cell.angle_beta   90.00
_cell.angle_gamma   90.00
#
_symmetry.space_group_name_H-M   'P 1'
#
loop_
_entity.id
_entity.type
_entity.pdbx_description
1 polymer ?
#
loop_
_entity_poly.entity_id
_entity_poly.type
_entity_poly.pdbx_seq_one_letter_code
_entity_poly.pdbx_strand_id
1 'polypeptide(L)'
;MTYAKRNILQNNLKSRIRPLQTQPNDPLVPLDAFGLKSIDFTICNPPFYSSTSDLLSSAAAKSRPPCSACTGADVEMVTPGGEIAFVSRMIDESKVLKDRCQWYTSMLGKYSSVEIVVGNLRGAGVDNWAVKDLVQGNKTRRWAVAWSWGSMRPSHDAARGTSTLPKHLLPFPSESSFTVETSIESCSHCLNATLQALELRWQYRPIMATGVGFAKGSVWSRAARRKQQQSPTDSVEKDQAMDQDDENGEPALGFKIQLRKENEGGVGVMVRWLQGRDSVLFESFCGMLKRQLKAS
;
A
#
# COMPACT_ATOMS: atom_id res chain seq x y z
N MET A 1 10.81 -30.31 1.63
CA MET A 1 10.16 -29.95 2.92
C MET A 1 10.97 -30.33 4.17
N THR A 2 11.81 -31.39 4.14
CA THR A 2 12.52 -31.93 5.33
C THR A 2 13.39 -30.92 6.08
N TYR A 3 14.22 -30.15 5.36
CA TYR A 3 15.09 -29.13 5.96
C TYR A 3 14.31 -28.00 6.64
N ALA A 4 13.25 -27.49 5.99
CA ALA A 4 12.41 -26.44 6.57
C ALA A 4 11.75 -26.88 7.88
N LYS A 5 11.15 -28.08 7.90
CA LYS A 5 10.59 -28.68 9.13
C LYS A 5 11.66 -28.77 10.21
N ARG A 6 12.83 -29.34 9.90
CA ARG A 6 13.94 -29.48 10.85
C ARG A 6 14.37 -28.13 11.43
N ASN A 7 14.52 -27.09 10.62
CA ASN A 7 14.93 -25.77 11.09
C ASN A 7 13.88 -25.15 12.03
N ILE A 8 12.58 -25.29 11.73
CA ILE A 8 11.49 -24.84 12.60
C ILE A 8 11.55 -25.54 13.96
N LEU A 9 11.78 -26.86 13.94
CA LEU A 9 11.91 -27.68 15.15
C LEU A 9 13.08 -27.21 16.02
N GLN A 10 14.27 -27.09 15.42
CA GLN A 10 15.50 -26.75 16.12
C GLN A 10 15.47 -25.35 16.75
N ASN A 11 14.65 -24.43 16.20
CA ASN A 11 14.52 -23.06 16.70
C ASN A 11 13.27 -22.85 17.58
N ASN A 12 12.54 -23.91 17.95
CA ASN A 12 11.32 -23.82 18.77
C ASN A 12 10.21 -22.92 18.18
N LEU A 13 10.09 -22.88 16.85
CA LEU A 13 9.14 -22.00 16.15
C LEU A 13 7.83 -22.68 15.72
N LYS A 14 7.56 -23.90 16.20
CA LYS A 14 6.35 -24.67 15.82
C LYS A 14 5.03 -23.93 16.04
N SER A 15 4.94 -23.14 17.12
CA SER A 15 3.73 -22.39 17.45
C SER A 15 3.47 -21.20 16.52
N ARG A 16 4.48 -20.80 15.73
CA ARG A 16 4.42 -19.63 14.85
C ARG A 16 4.51 -19.98 13.36
N ILE A 17 5.09 -21.12 13.00
CA ILE A 17 5.33 -21.51 11.61
C ILE A 17 4.74 -22.89 11.35
N ARG A 18 3.72 -22.94 10.48
CA ARG A 18 3.07 -24.17 10.03
C ARG A 18 3.44 -24.45 8.56
N PRO A 19 4.39 -25.36 8.28
CA PRO A 19 4.79 -25.64 6.91
C PRO A 19 3.73 -26.49 6.21
N LEU A 20 3.37 -26.11 4.98
CA LEU A 20 2.50 -26.87 4.08
C LEU A 20 3.28 -27.24 2.83
N GLN A 21 3.13 -28.49 2.38
CA GLN A 21 3.69 -28.93 1.11
C GLN A 21 2.58 -28.89 0.06
N THR A 22 2.87 -28.20 -1.03
CA THR A 22 1.96 -28.01 -2.15
C THR A 22 2.54 -28.64 -3.41
N GLN A 23 1.68 -28.88 -4.38
CA GLN A 23 2.00 -29.28 -5.75
C GLN A 23 2.02 -28.06 -6.68
N PRO A 24 2.66 -28.15 -7.86
CA PRO A 24 2.74 -27.02 -8.79
C PRO A 24 1.39 -26.42 -9.19
N ASN A 25 0.32 -27.21 -9.21
CA ASN A 25 -1.03 -26.77 -9.60
C ASN A 25 -1.89 -26.31 -8.41
N ASP A 26 -1.40 -26.45 -7.17
CA ASP A 26 -2.11 -25.97 -5.99
C ASP A 26 -2.08 -24.44 -5.92
N PRO A 27 -3.05 -23.79 -5.26
CA PRO A 27 -3.03 -22.34 -5.05
C PRO A 27 -1.72 -21.87 -4.41
N LEU A 28 -1.18 -20.75 -4.91
CA LEU A 28 0.01 -20.09 -4.39
C LEU A 28 -0.22 -19.49 -2.99
N VAL A 29 -1.47 -19.12 -2.69
CA VAL A 29 -1.89 -18.59 -1.38
C VAL A 29 -3.01 -19.48 -0.80
N PRO A 30 -2.68 -20.64 -0.23
CA PRO A 30 -3.66 -21.67 0.16
C PRO A 30 -4.29 -21.38 1.53
N LEU A 31 -5.04 -20.28 1.65
CA LEU A 31 -5.70 -19.87 2.91
C LEU A 31 -6.66 -20.94 3.45
N ASP A 32 -7.39 -21.60 2.55
CA ASP A 32 -8.41 -22.60 2.91
C ASP A 32 -7.78 -23.88 3.47
N ALA A 33 -6.62 -24.31 2.94
CA ALA A 33 -5.85 -25.44 3.49
C ALA A 33 -5.40 -25.19 4.93
N PHE A 34 -5.32 -23.91 5.32
CA PHE A 34 -4.96 -23.47 6.64
C PHE A 34 -6.16 -23.15 7.54
N GLY A 35 -7.39 -23.16 7.00
CA GLY A 35 -8.60 -22.74 7.71
C GLY A 35 -8.59 -21.25 8.08
N LEU A 36 -7.87 -20.41 7.33
CA LEU A 36 -7.73 -18.98 7.61
C LEU A 36 -8.75 -18.17 6.82
N LYS A 37 -9.48 -17.29 7.53
CA LYS A 37 -10.40 -16.34 6.89
C LYS A 37 -9.63 -15.29 6.09
N SER A 38 -8.63 -14.68 6.72
CA SER A 38 -7.77 -13.66 6.12
C SER A 38 -6.35 -13.68 6.68
N ILE A 39 -5.44 -13.00 5.99
CA ILE A 39 -4.05 -12.75 6.39
C ILE A 39 -3.65 -11.30 6.12
N ASP A 40 -2.64 -10.80 6.84
CA ASP A 40 -2.13 -9.45 6.65
C ASP A 40 -1.31 -9.32 5.37
N PHE A 41 -0.44 -10.29 5.08
CA PHE A 41 0.40 -10.23 3.90
C PHE A 41 0.96 -11.59 3.47
N THR A 42 1.38 -11.66 2.21
CA THR A 42 2.24 -12.74 1.69
C THR A 42 3.65 -12.22 1.45
N ILE A 43 4.66 -13.09 1.56
CA ILE A 43 6.02 -12.83 1.06
C ILE A 43 6.36 -13.94 0.07
N CYS A 44 6.79 -13.55 -1.12
CA CYS A 44 7.21 -14.48 -2.16
C CYS A 44 8.61 -14.13 -2.69
N ASN A 45 9.45 -15.14 -2.85
CA ASN A 45 10.66 -15.07 -3.64
C ASN A 45 10.52 -16.12 -4.77
N PRO A 46 10.03 -15.73 -5.96
CA PRO A 46 9.68 -16.66 -7.02
C PRO A 46 10.95 -17.26 -7.66
N PRO A 47 10.85 -18.45 -8.25
CA PRO A 47 11.92 -18.98 -9.09
C PRO A 47 12.21 -18.03 -10.26
N PHE A 48 13.48 -17.68 -10.45
CA PHE A 48 13.87 -16.53 -11.29
C PHE A 48 13.96 -16.81 -12.79
N TYR A 49 14.18 -18.06 -13.20
CA TYR A 49 14.57 -18.41 -14.56
C TYR A 49 13.44 -19.12 -15.31
N SER A 50 13.30 -18.84 -16.62
CA SER A 50 12.27 -19.47 -17.44
C SER A 50 12.65 -20.89 -17.90
N SER A 51 13.95 -21.16 -17.94
CA SER A 51 14.56 -22.42 -18.37
C SER A 51 16.00 -22.53 -17.84
N THR A 52 16.61 -23.72 -17.93
CA THR A 52 18.03 -23.91 -17.65
C THR A 52 18.93 -23.12 -18.62
N SER A 53 18.48 -22.89 -19.86
CA SER A 53 19.18 -22.04 -20.84
C SER A 53 19.21 -20.57 -20.41
N ASP A 54 18.12 -20.07 -19.85
CA ASP A 54 18.03 -18.72 -19.26
C ASP A 54 18.95 -18.52 -18.05
N LEU A 55 19.12 -19.58 -17.24
CA LEU A 55 20.07 -19.58 -16.13
C LEU A 55 21.50 -19.47 -16.66
N LEU A 56 21.85 -20.26 -17.68
CA LEU A 56 23.18 -20.25 -18.29
C LEU A 56 23.48 -18.93 -19.02
N SER A 57 22.53 -18.36 -19.76
CA SER A 57 22.70 -17.07 -20.44
C SER A 57 22.84 -15.91 -19.44
N SER A 58 22.06 -15.92 -18.36
CA SER A 58 22.17 -14.94 -17.26
C SER A 58 23.46 -15.10 -16.44
N ALA A 59 24.03 -16.31 -16.38
CA ALA A 59 25.32 -16.57 -15.78
C ALA A 59 26.47 -16.13 -16.70
N ALA A 60 26.36 -16.38 -18.01
CA ALA A 60 27.35 -16.00 -19.03
C ALA A 60 27.40 -14.47 -19.26
N ALA A 61 26.28 -13.76 -19.12
CA ALA A 61 26.22 -12.31 -19.20
C ALA A 61 26.91 -11.59 -18.02
N LYS A 62 27.27 -12.32 -16.94
CA LYS A 62 28.01 -11.77 -15.81
C LYS A 62 29.50 -11.98 -16.04
N SER A 63 30.27 -10.89 -16.12
CA SER A 63 31.72 -10.94 -16.38
C SER A 63 32.56 -11.60 -15.28
N ARG A 64 31.96 -11.89 -14.12
CA ARG A 64 32.58 -12.61 -12.99
C ARG A 64 31.56 -13.55 -12.35
N PRO A 65 31.96 -14.73 -11.89
CA PRO A 65 31.09 -15.61 -11.13
C PRO A 65 30.58 -14.89 -9.87
N PRO A 66 29.32 -15.09 -9.47
CA PRO A 66 28.82 -14.56 -8.21
C PRO A 66 29.65 -15.10 -7.05
N CYS A 67 29.99 -14.26 -6.06
CA CYS A 67 30.67 -14.69 -4.84
C CYS A 67 29.80 -15.60 -3.96
N SER A 68 28.49 -15.67 -4.21
CA SER A 68 27.58 -16.62 -3.58
C SER A 68 27.36 -17.82 -4.48
N ALA A 69 27.61 -19.02 -3.97
CA ALA A 69 27.25 -20.25 -4.66
C ALA A 69 25.72 -20.26 -4.89
N CYS A 70 25.30 -20.46 -6.13
CA CYS A 70 23.89 -20.63 -6.47
C CYS A 70 23.49 -22.07 -6.12
N THR A 71 23.15 -22.32 -4.85
CA THR A 71 22.84 -23.65 -4.33
C THR A 71 21.34 -23.95 -4.28
N GLY A 72 20.50 -23.16 -4.96
CA GLY A 72 19.06 -23.43 -5.04
C GLY A 72 18.81 -24.75 -5.77
N ALA A 73 17.73 -25.45 -5.43
CA ALA A 73 17.31 -26.62 -6.20
C ALA A 73 16.80 -26.21 -7.60
N ASP A 74 16.82 -27.10 -8.60
CA ASP A 74 16.38 -26.77 -9.97
C ASP A 74 14.97 -26.17 -10.03
N VAL A 75 14.06 -26.63 -9.15
CA VAL A 75 12.69 -26.11 -8.98
C VAL A 75 12.61 -24.73 -8.30
N GLU A 76 13.65 -24.34 -7.56
CA GLU A 76 13.79 -23.01 -6.95
C GLU A 76 14.43 -22.00 -7.92
N MET A 77 14.99 -22.49 -9.02
CA MET A 77 15.66 -21.68 -10.02
C MET A 77 14.80 -21.53 -11.28
N VAL A 78 14.10 -22.57 -11.73
CA VAL A 78 13.40 -22.57 -13.03
C VAL A 78 11.89 -22.79 -12.88
N THR A 79 11.10 -21.92 -13.51
CA THR A 79 9.66 -22.11 -13.78
C THR A 79 9.36 -21.71 -15.22
N PRO A 80 8.49 -22.38 -15.98
CA PRO A 80 8.09 -21.91 -17.30
C PRO A 80 7.64 -20.44 -17.26
N GLY A 81 8.23 -19.58 -18.11
CA GLY A 81 7.97 -18.13 -18.13
C GLY A 81 8.62 -17.31 -17.00
N GLY A 82 9.42 -17.94 -16.13
CA GLY A 82 10.24 -17.30 -15.09
C GLY A 82 9.43 -16.55 -14.02
N GLU A 83 10.08 -15.59 -13.36
CA GLU A 83 9.46 -14.79 -12.31
C GLU A 83 8.19 -14.04 -12.77
N ILE A 84 8.12 -13.67 -14.05
CA ILE A 84 6.98 -12.94 -14.62
C ILE A 84 5.74 -13.82 -14.62
N ALA A 85 5.83 -15.05 -15.13
CA ALA A 85 4.69 -15.97 -15.18
C ALA A 85 4.22 -16.35 -13.78
N PHE A 86 5.16 -16.58 -12.86
CA PHE A 86 4.83 -16.89 -11.47
C PHE A 86 4.06 -15.75 -10.79
N VAL A 87 4.56 -14.52 -10.90
CA VAL A 87 3.89 -13.36 -10.30
C VAL A 87 2.59 -13.03 -11.01
N SER A 88 2.49 -13.24 -12.33
CA SER A 88 1.24 -13.07 -13.08
C SER A 88 0.15 -14.03 -12.58
N ARG A 89 0.50 -15.30 -12.36
CA ARG A 89 -0.40 -16.26 -11.72
C ARG A 89 -0.81 -15.82 -10.32
N MET A 90 0.13 -15.30 -9.53
CA MET A 90 -0.16 -14.77 -8.19
C MET A 90 -1.14 -13.58 -8.24
N ILE A 91 -1.02 -12.71 -9.24
CA ILE A 91 -1.97 -11.62 -9.50
C ILE A 91 -3.35 -12.19 -9.84
N ASP A 92 -3.43 -13.19 -10.71
CA ASP A 92 -4.71 -13.81 -11.09
C ASP A 92 -5.40 -14.50 -9.92
N GLU A 93 -4.68 -15.27 -9.11
CA GLU A 93 -5.22 -15.88 -7.89
C GLU A 93 -5.65 -14.81 -6.87
N SER A 94 -4.93 -13.68 -6.80
CA SER A 94 -5.31 -12.57 -5.91
C SER A 94 -6.65 -11.95 -6.28
N LYS A 95 -7.11 -12.01 -7.54
CA LYS A 95 -8.44 -11.50 -7.94
C LYS A 95 -9.59 -12.26 -7.27
N VAL A 96 -9.36 -13.54 -6.96
CA VAL A 96 -10.35 -14.39 -6.29
C VAL A 96 -10.32 -14.14 -4.78
N LEU A 97 -9.12 -14.05 -4.21
CA LEU A 97 -8.94 -13.88 -2.76
C LEU A 97 -9.21 -12.44 -2.28
N LYS A 98 -8.95 -11.43 -3.11
CA LYS A 98 -9.16 -10.00 -2.82
C LYS A 98 -8.70 -9.60 -1.42
N ASP A 99 -9.62 -9.10 -0.61
CA ASP A 99 -9.38 -8.55 0.73
C ASP A 99 -9.16 -9.63 1.79
N ARG A 100 -9.22 -10.94 1.42
CA ARG A 100 -8.75 -12.02 2.29
C ARG A 100 -7.23 -11.94 2.53
N CYS A 101 -6.49 -11.22 1.70
CA CYS A 101 -5.11 -10.85 1.98
C CYS A 101 -4.96 -9.34 1.84
N GLN A 102 -4.51 -8.67 2.90
CA GLN A 102 -4.37 -7.23 2.87
C GLN A 102 -3.22 -6.78 1.94
N TRP A 103 -2.10 -7.50 1.89
CA TRP A 103 -0.99 -7.21 0.97
C TRP A 103 -0.37 -8.46 0.34
N TYR A 104 -0.46 -8.55 -0.97
CA TYR A 104 0.31 -9.52 -1.75
C TYR A 104 1.68 -8.93 -2.05
N THR A 105 2.76 -9.66 -1.80
CA THR A 105 4.12 -9.20 -2.11
C THR A 105 4.96 -10.27 -2.79
N SER A 106 5.83 -9.84 -3.71
CA SER A 106 6.83 -10.68 -4.36
C SER A 106 8.12 -9.91 -4.60
N MET A 107 9.26 -10.60 -4.45
CA MET A 107 10.55 -10.10 -4.90
C MET A 107 10.73 -10.42 -6.39
N LEU A 108 11.42 -9.53 -7.10
CA LEU A 108 11.83 -9.66 -8.49
C LEU A 108 13.35 -9.52 -8.62
N GLY A 109 13.93 -10.39 -9.43
CA GLY A 109 15.36 -10.49 -9.71
C GLY A 109 15.81 -9.58 -10.85
N LYS A 110 14.93 -9.28 -11.81
CA LYS A 110 15.23 -8.46 -12.99
C LYS A 110 14.38 -7.19 -13.02
N TYR A 111 15.00 -6.08 -13.43
CA TYR A 111 14.33 -4.80 -13.59
C TYR A 111 13.21 -4.86 -14.66
N SER A 112 13.46 -5.53 -15.78
CA SER A 112 12.49 -5.68 -16.88
C SER A 112 11.20 -6.37 -16.43
N SER A 113 11.28 -7.27 -15.45
CA SER A 113 10.12 -7.94 -14.87
C SER A 113 9.22 -6.97 -14.11
N VAL A 114 9.76 -5.89 -13.52
CA VAL A 114 8.99 -4.89 -12.77
C VAL A 114 8.00 -4.18 -13.70
N GLU A 115 8.45 -3.75 -14.87
CA GLU A 115 7.61 -3.01 -15.83
C GLU A 115 6.43 -3.85 -16.30
N ILE A 116 6.68 -5.12 -16.63
CA ILE A 116 5.66 -6.08 -17.07
C ILE A 116 4.68 -6.37 -15.93
N VAL A 117 5.18 -6.66 -14.73
CA VAL A 117 4.32 -6.96 -13.56
C VAL A 117 3.45 -5.77 -13.18
N VAL A 118 3.99 -4.55 -13.18
CA VAL A 118 3.19 -3.34 -12.92
C VAL A 118 2.17 -3.12 -14.04
N GLY A 119 2.51 -3.42 -15.30
CA GLY A 119 1.55 -3.47 -16.40
C GLY A 119 0.39 -4.45 -16.14
N ASN A 120 0.72 -5.66 -15.69
CA ASN A 120 -0.27 -6.70 -15.37
C ASN A 120 -1.17 -6.30 -14.20
N LEU A 121 -0.61 -5.67 -13.15
CA LEU A 121 -1.40 -5.12 -12.03
C LEU A 121 -2.42 -4.10 -12.52
N ARG A 122 -1.99 -3.14 -13.35
CA ARG A 122 -2.88 -2.13 -13.93
C ARG A 122 -3.94 -2.75 -14.83
N GLY A 123 -3.55 -3.69 -15.70
CA GLY A 123 -4.48 -4.41 -16.57
C GLY A 123 -5.50 -5.25 -15.79
N ALA A 124 -5.14 -5.73 -14.60
CA ALA A 124 -6.04 -6.42 -13.68
C ALA A 124 -6.97 -5.48 -12.90
N GLY A 125 -6.83 -4.15 -13.03
CA GLY A 125 -7.63 -3.17 -12.30
C GLY A 125 -7.15 -2.89 -10.87
N VAL A 126 -5.91 -3.24 -10.53
CA VAL A 126 -5.32 -2.93 -9.23
C VAL A 126 -4.97 -1.44 -9.16
N ASP A 127 -5.63 -0.70 -8.28
CA ASP A 127 -5.36 0.72 -8.04
C ASP A 127 -4.38 0.99 -6.88
N ASN A 128 -3.98 -0.06 -6.15
CA ASN A 128 -3.17 0.04 -4.94
C ASN A 128 -1.97 -0.90 -5.02
N TRP A 129 -0.82 -0.36 -5.44
CA TRP A 129 0.43 -1.10 -5.53
C TRP A 129 1.60 -0.31 -4.94
N ALA A 130 2.73 -0.98 -4.75
CA ALA A 130 3.98 -0.43 -4.28
C ALA A 130 5.14 -1.11 -5.00
N VAL A 131 6.19 -0.34 -5.30
CA VAL A 131 7.43 -0.87 -5.87
C VAL A 131 8.61 -0.23 -5.16
N LYS A 132 9.57 -1.06 -4.72
CA LYS A 132 10.78 -0.61 -4.04
C LYS A 132 12.00 -1.38 -4.51
N ASP A 133 13.14 -0.73 -4.64
CA ASP A 133 14.42 -1.39 -4.84
C ASP A 133 15.02 -1.81 -3.49
N LEU A 134 15.51 -3.05 -3.45
CA LEU A 134 16.25 -3.63 -2.34
C LEU A 134 17.72 -3.69 -2.76
N VAL A 135 18.53 -2.81 -2.17
CA VAL A 135 19.96 -2.68 -2.50
C VAL A 135 20.77 -3.24 -1.33
N GLN A 136 21.48 -4.34 -1.57
CA GLN A 136 22.38 -4.95 -0.59
C GLN A 136 23.83 -4.86 -1.10
N GLY A 137 24.62 -4.01 -0.44
CA GLY A 137 25.97 -3.66 -0.91
C GLY A 137 25.94 -3.00 -2.29
N ASN A 138 27.05 -3.11 -3.02
CA ASN A 138 27.25 -2.37 -4.27
C ASN A 138 26.84 -3.13 -5.54
N LYS A 139 26.43 -4.40 -5.42
CA LYS A 139 26.30 -5.31 -6.58
C LYS A 139 24.93 -5.98 -6.70
N THR A 140 24.26 -6.29 -5.59
CA THR A 140 22.99 -7.02 -5.64
C THR A 140 21.84 -6.04 -5.49
N ARG A 141 21.11 -5.87 -6.59
CA ARG A 141 19.86 -5.12 -6.63
C ARG A 141 18.71 -6.10 -6.90
N ARG A 142 17.68 -5.99 -6.08
CA ARG A 142 16.40 -6.68 -6.25
C ARG A 142 15.29 -5.64 -6.21
N TRP A 143 14.10 -6.04 -6.61
CA TRP A 143 12.92 -5.21 -6.52
C TRP A 143 11.87 -5.95 -5.72
N ALA A 144 11.13 -5.24 -4.88
CA ALA A 144 9.93 -5.74 -4.26
C ALA A 144 8.74 -5.09 -4.95
N VAL A 145 7.76 -5.90 -5.34
CA VAL A 145 6.44 -5.46 -5.77
C VAL A 145 5.43 -5.88 -4.72
N ALA A 146 4.47 -5.02 -4.44
CA ALA A 146 3.37 -5.32 -3.55
C ALA A 146 2.06 -4.74 -4.10
N TRP A 147 0.94 -5.39 -3.83
CA TRP A 147 -0.38 -4.90 -4.20
C TRP A 147 -1.46 -5.30 -3.20
N SER A 148 -2.54 -4.53 -3.20
CA SER A 148 -3.71 -4.74 -2.37
C SER A 148 -4.98 -4.52 -3.17
N TRP A 149 -6.04 -5.25 -2.84
CA TRP A 149 -7.40 -5.00 -3.33
C TRP A 149 -8.21 -4.09 -2.40
N GLY A 150 -7.70 -3.86 -1.18
CA GLY A 150 -8.32 -3.04 -0.16
C GLY A 150 -7.98 -1.56 -0.31
N SER A 151 -8.72 -0.73 0.42
CA SER A 151 -8.58 0.74 0.37
C SER A 151 -7.42 1.28 1.22
N MET A 152 -6.80 0.46 2.06
CA MET A 152 -5.70 0.86 2.94
C MET A 152 -4.44 1.19 2.14
N ARG A 153 -3.94 2.41 2.28
CA ARG A 153 -2.82 2.92 1.47
C ARG A 153 -1.47 2.71 2.16
N PRO A 154 -0.43 2.29 1.43
CA PRO A 154 0.93 2.17 1.95
C PRO A 154 1.51 3.55 2.27
N SER A 155 2.54 3.60 3.12
CA SER A 155 3.31 4.84 3.32
C SER A 155 4.00 5.26 2.03
N HIS A 156 4.31 6.55 1.89
CA HIS A 156 5.01 7.03 0.70
C HIS A 156 6.37 6.33 0.53
N ASP A 157 7.12 6.10 1.61
CA ASP A 157 8.40 5.38 1.56
C ASP A 157 8.25 3.90 1.12
N ALA A 158 7.17 3.22 1.52
CA ALA A 158 6.95 1.84 1.06
C ALA A 158 6.55 1.80 -0.42
N ALA A 159 5.74 2.77 -0.86
CA ALA A 159 5.14 2.80 -2.19
C ALA A 159 6.06 3.40 -3.27
N ARG A 160 6.86 4.39 -2.86
CA ARG A 160 7.62 5.31 -3.72
C ARG A 160 9.01 5.64 -3.17
N GLY A 161 9.46 5.01 -2.08
CA GLY A 161 10.77 5.24 -1.46
C GLY A 161 11.92 4.64 -2.25
N THR A 162 12.02 5.02 -3.52
CA THR A 162 13.02 4.57 -4.48
C THR A 162 13.43 5.75 -5.35
N SER A 163 14.74 5.95 -5.52
CA SER A 163 15.29 6.99 -6.39
C SER A 163 15.64 6.48 -7.79
N THR A 164 15.56 5.17 -8.00
CA THR A 164 16.08 4.51 -9.20
C THR A 164 15.00 4.09 -10.19
N LEU A 165 13.76 4.00 -9.73
CA LEU A 165 12.63 3.62 -10.57
C LEU A 165 11.97 4.84 -11.24
N PRO A 166 11.63 4.76 -12.53
CA PRO A 166 10.86 5.79 -13.22
C PRO A 166 9.49 6.04 -12.58
N LYS A 167 9.07 7.31 -12.55
CA LYS A 167 7.81 7.74 -11.92
C LYS A 167 6.57 7.05 -12.47
N HIS A 168 6.57 6.61 -13.74
CA HIS A 168 5.41 5.95 -14.36
C HIS A 168 5.17 4.51 -13.85
N LEU A 169 6.17 3.91 -13.19
CA LEU A 169 6.02 2.60 -12.52
C LEU A 169 5.49 2.75 -11.08
N LEU A 170 5.56 3.95 -10.53
CA LEU A 170 5.17 4.23 -9.16
C LEU A 170 3.67 4.54 -9.06
N PRO A 171 3.01 4.14 -7.96
CA PRO A 171 1.59 4.44 -7.71
C PRO A 171 1.39 5.95 -7.46
N PHE A 172 0.14 6.41 -7.50
CA PHE A 172 -0.19 7.77 -7.09
C PHE A 172 0.40 8.12 -5.70
N PRO A 173 0.96 9.32 -5.48
CA PRO A 173 1.54 9.69 -4.18
C PRO A 173 0.53 9.62 -3.03
N SER A 174 0.82 8.83 -2.00
CA SER A 174 -0.02 8.76 -0.79
C SER A 174 0.28 9.88 0.22
N GLU A 175 1.10 10.87 -0.13
CA GLU A 175 1.46 11.99 0.73
C GLU A 175 1.48 13.30 -0.06
N SER A 176 1.03 14.37 0.58
CA SER A 176 1.06 15.75 0.07
C SER A 176 1.58 16.67 1.16
N SER A 177 2.53 17.53 0.82
CA SER A 177 3.17 18.44 1.78
C SER A 177 3.17 19.88 1.30
N PHE A 178 3.05 20.81 2.23
CA PHE A 178 3.16 22.25 1.97
C PHE A 178 3.55 23.01 3.24
N THR A 179 4.14 24.19 3.08
CA THR A 179 4.53 25.07 4.20
C THR A 179 3.52 26.21 4.39
N VAL A 180 3.34 26.62 5.64
CA VAL A 180 2.53 27.77 6.08
C VAL A 180 3.40 28.69 6.94
N GLU A 181 3.37 29.99 6.65
CA GLU A 181 4.16 31.03 7.35
C GLU A 181 3.45 31.49 8.62
N THR A 182 3.44 30.64 9.65
CA THR A 182 2.81 30.95 10.94
C THR A 182 3.48 30.18 12.08
N SER A 183 3.04 30.39 13.32
CA SER A 183 3.50 29.60 14.46
C SER A 183 2.88 28.19 14.45
N ILE A 184 3.59 27.18 14.97
CA ILE A 184 3.02 25.82 15.06
C ILE A 184 1.76 25.77 15.92
N GLU A 185 1.66 26.62 16.92
CA GLU A 185 0.49 26.74 17.79
C GLU A 185 -0.71 27.33 17.05
N SER A 186 -0.51 28.43 16.33
CA SER A 186 -1.54 29.05 15.49
C SER A 186 -2.00 28.11 14.37
N CYS A 187 -1.06 27.42 13.70
CA CYS A 187 -1.37 26.43 12.68
C CYS A 187 -2.17 25.25 13.24
N SER A 188 -1.75 24.74 14.41
CA SER A 188 -2.43 23.67 15.14
C SER A 188 -3.87 24.04 15.49
N HIS A 189 -4.08 25.25 16.04
CA HIS A 189 -5.40 25.75 16.39
C HIS A 189 -6.30 25.88 15.14
N CYS A 190 -5.81 26.53 14.09
CA CYS A 190 -6.55 26.69 12.83
C CYS A 190 -6.88 25.34 12.17
N LEU A 191 -5.91 24.41 12.12
CA LEU A 191 -6.11 23.06 11.60
C LEU A 191 -7.25 22.35 12.34
N ASN A 192 -7.19 22.36 13.67
CA ASN A 192 -8.16 21.66 14.49
C ASN A 192 -9.56 22.28 14.34
N ALA A 193 -9.68 23.62 14.40
CA ALA A 193 -10.94 24.32 14.20
C ALA A 193 -11.54 24.06 12.80
N THR A 194 -10.71 24.11 11.75
CA THR A 194 -11.12 23.86 10.36
C THR A 194 -11.72 22.47 10.21
N LEU A 195 -11.11 21.44 10.78
CA LEU A 195 -11.56 20.06 10.62
C LEU A 195 -12.70 19.68 11.57
N GLN A 196 -12.79 20.29 12.76
CA GLN A 196 -13.93 20.13 13.66
C GLN A 196 -15.23 20.72 13.08
N ALA A 197 -15.13 21.73 12.22
CA ALA A 197 -16.29 22.33 11.55
C ALA A 197 -16.82 21.50 10.36
N LEU A 198 -16.18 20.37 10.02
CA LEU A 198 -16.59 19.49 8.93
C LEU A 198 -17.29 18.24 9.47
N GLU A 199 -18.21 17.69 8.69
CA GLU A 199 -18.91 16.44 9.02
C GLU A 199 -18.02 15.22 8.71
N LEU A 200 -17.02 15.01 9.55
CA LEU A 200 -16.09 13.90 9.45
C LEU A 200 -15.67 13.45 10.86
N ARG A 201 -15.18 12.21 10.96
CA ARG A 201 -14.55 11.74 12.21
C ARG A 201 -13.17 12.36 12.28
N TRP A 202 -12.89 13.14 13.33
CA TRP A 202 -11.59 13.80 13.52
C TRP A 202 -11.08 13.64 14.94
N GLN A 203 -9.82 13.26 15.07
CA GLN A 203 -9.12 13.22 16.34
C GLN A 203 -7.76 13.91 16.19
N TYR A 204 -7.56 14.96 16.97
CA TYR A 204 -6.29 15.70 17.03
C TYR A 204 -5.56 15.46 18.34
N ARG A 205 -4.24 15.31 18.28
CA ARG A 205 -3.33 15.17 19.42
C ARG A 205 -2.34 16.34 19.41
N PRO A 206 -2.60 17.42 20.18
CA PRO A 206 -1.77 18.63 20.18
C PRO A 206 -0.30 18.37 20.52
N ILE A 207 -0.04 17.50 21.51
CA ILE A 207 1.33 17.15 21.95
C ILE A 207 2.17 16.58 20.80
N MET A 208 1.54 15.81 19.90
CA MET A 208 2.20 15.20 18.75
C MET A 208 2.09 16.05 17.48
N ALA A 209 1.41 17.20 17.57
CA ALA A 209 1.01 18.04 16.44
C ALA A 209 0.42 17.22 15.27
N THR A 210 -0.37 16.20 15.61
CA THR A 210 -0.83 15.15 14.67
C THR A 210 -2.32 14.94 14.84
N GLY A 211 -3.04 14.80 13.73
CA GLY A 211 -4.42 14.32 13.77
C GLY A 211 -4.73 13.30 12.69
N VAL A 212 -5.80 12.55 12.92
CA VAL A 212 -6.30 11.50 12.04
C VAL A 212 -7.78 11.75 11.81
N GLY A 213 -8.22 11.66 10.56
CA GLY A 213 -9.62 11.84 10.21
C GLY A 213 -10.12 10.92 9.11
N PHE A 214 -11.44 10.75 9.08
CA PHE A 214 -12.15 9.90 8.14
C PHE A 214 -13.44 10.57 7.68
N ALA A 215 -13.62 10.67 6.36
CA ALA A 215 -14.81 11.25 5.73
C ALA A 215 -15.49 10.21 4.81
N LYS A 216 -16.84 10.20 4.82
CA LYS A 216 -17.65 9.39 3.88
C LYS A 216 -17.66 9.96 2.45
N GLY A 217 -17.16 11.18 2.24
CA GLY A 217 -17.10 11.82 0.92
C GLY A 217 -16.53 13.25 0.97
N SER A 218 -16.79 14.06 -0.05
CA SER A 218 -16.29 15.44 -0.15
C SER A 218 -17.11 16.43 0.69
N VAL A 219 -16.96 16.36 2.02
CA VAL A 219 -17.69 17.18 3.00
C VAL A 219 -17.22 18.64 3.09
N TRP A 220 -16.12 18.98 2.41
CA TRP A 220 -15.55 20.34 2.37
C TRP A 220 -15.88 21.11 1.09
N SER A 221 -16.59 20.50 0.14
CA SER A 221 -16.98 21.14 -1.11
C SER A 221 -18.05 22.21 -0.90
N ARG A 222 -18.18 23.16 -1.86
CA ARG A 222 -19.26 24.16 -1.83
C ARG A 222 -20.64 23.50 -1.86
N ALA A 223 -20.78 22.41 -2.61
CA ALA A 223 -22.02 21.64 -2.70
C ALA A 223 -22.39 21.00 -1.35
N ALA A 224 -21.43 20.40 -0.66
CA ALA A 224 -21.66 19.81 0.67
C ALA A 224 -22.09 20.87 1.70
N ARG A 225 -21.44 22.04 1.71
CA ARG A 225 -21.81 23.14 2.61
C ARG A 225 -23.22 23.68 2.33
N ARG A 226 -23.64 23.76 1.07
CA ARG A 226 -25.02 24.16 0.69
C ARG A 226 -26.05 23.14 1.17
N LYS A 227 -25.75 21.85 1.06
CA LYS A 227 -26.64 20.77 1.51
C LYS A 227 -26.86 20.83 3.04
N GLN A 228 -25.81 21.09 3.82
CA GLN A 228 -25.93 21.29 5.28
C GLN A 228 -26.76 22.52 5.67
N GLN A 229 -26.72 23.60 4.89
CA GLN A 229 -27.51 24.81 5.17
C GLN A 229 -28.98 24.68 4.78
N GLN A 230 -29.32 23.77 3.87
CA GLN A 230 -30.69 23.53 3.39
C GLN A 230 -31.45 22.49 4.22
N SER A 231 -30.79 21.80 5.15
CA SER A 231 -31.40 20.80 6.03
C SER A 231 -31.56 21.25 7.50
N PRO A 232 -32.44 22.22 7.82
CA PRO A 232 -32.94 22.32 9.20
C PRO A 232 -34.40 21.86 9.42
N THR A 233 -35.23 21.59 8.41
CA THR A 233 -36.70 21.46 8.64
C THR A 233 -37.51 20.36 7.96
N ASP A 234 -36.99 19.54 7.02
CA ASP A 234 -37.85 18.60 6.25
C ASP A 234 -37.45 17.11 6.33
N SER A 235 -37.14 16.57 7.52
CA SER A 235 -36.77 15.15 7.64
C SER A 235 -37.48 14.37 8.77
N VAL A 236 -38.73 14.69 9.10
CA VAL A 236 -39.49 13.87 10.08
C VAL A 236 -40.24 12.68 9.45
N GLU A 237 -40.39 12.60 8.12
CA GLU A 237 -41.21 11.53 7.50
C GLU A 237 -40.49 10.60 6.51
N LYS A 238 -39.15 10.58 6.50
CA LYS A 238 -38.38 9.59 5.69
C LYS A 238 -37.38 8.74 6.47
N ASP A 239 -37.46 8.73 7.81
CA ASP A 239 -36.50 8.04 8.69
C ASP A 239 -36.93 6.62 9.12
N GLN A 240 -37.99 6.02 8.56
CA GLN A 240 -38.42 4.67 8.96
C GLN A 240 -38.09 3.52 7.99
N ALA A 241 -37.19 3.72 7.01
CA ALA A 241 -36.82 2.64 6.09
C ALA A 241 -35.31 2.49 5.78
N MET A 242 -34.40 3.26 6.40
CA MET A 242 -32.98 3.21 6.06
C MET A 242 -31.99 3.24 7.22
N ASP A 243 -32.44 3.00 8.45
CA ASP A 243 -31.61 3.22 9.65
C ASP A 243 -31.24 1.93 10.41
N GLN A 244 -30.76 0.92 9.68
CA GLN A 244 -30.11 -0.25 10.31
C GLN A 244 -28.80 -0.75 9.66
N ASP A 245 -28.23 -0.09 8.65
CA ASP A 245 -27.04 -0.66 7.95
C ASP A 245 -25.81 0.25 7.74
N ASP A 246 -25.76 1.52 8.18
CA ASP A 246 -24.68 2.44 7.74
C ASP A 246 -23.73 3.00 8.84
N GLU A 247 -23.62 2.33 10.01
CA GLU A 247 -22.49 2.55 10.94
C GLU A 247 -21.18 1.88 10.46
N ASN A 248 -21.24 1.01 9.44
CA ASN A 248 -20.13 0.20 8.94
C ASN A 248 -19.58 0.57 7.55
N GLY A 249 -20.05 1.67 6.93
CA GLY A 249 -19.56 2.11 5.62
C GLY A 249 -18.06 2.44 5.61
N GLU A 250 -17.31 1.83 4.68
CA GLU A 250 -15.88 2.11 4.48
C GLU A 250 -15.68 3.61 4.13
N PRO A 251 -14.76 4.33 4.80
CA PRO A 251 -14.58 5.75 4.54
C PRO A 251 -14.05 5.99 3.12
N ALA A 252 -14.65 6.93 2.40
CA ALA A 252 -14.17 7.36 1.08
C ALA A 252 -12.78 7.99 1.16
N LEU A 253 -12.46 8.65 2.28
CA LEU A 253 -11.14 9.21 2.57
C LEU A 253 -10.78 9.05 4.04
N GLY A 254 -9.69 8.34 4.32
CA GLY A 254 -8.98 8.35 5.60
C GLY A 254 -7.63 9.06 5.45
N PHE A 255 -7.28 9.92 6.39
CA PHE A 255 -6.06 10.73 6.32
C PHE A 255 -5.41 10.94 7.68
N LYS A 256 -4.10 11.22 7.65
CA LYS A 256 -3.31 11.68 8.80
C LYS A 256 -2.64 12.99 8.44
N ILE A 257 -2.70 13.96 9.33
CA ILE A 257 -2.01 15.24 9.18
C ILE A 257 -0.96 15.35 10.29
N GLN A 258 0.26 15.73 9.93
CA GLN A 258 1.33 16.01 10.88
C GLN A 258 1.91 17.39 10.59
N LEU A 259 2.00 18.22 11.63
CA LEU A 259 2.66 19.51 11.59
C LEU A 259 4.10 19.37 12.10
N ARG A 260 5.04 20.09 11.49
CA ARG A 260 6.44 20.17 11.93
C ARG A 260 6.92 21.60 11.81
N LYS A 261 7.64 22.09 12.81
CA LYS A 261 8.31 23.38 12.74
C LYS A 261 9.47 23.29 11.74
N GLU A 262 9.53 24.22 10.80
CA GLU A 262 10.64 24.34 9.85
C GLU A 262 11.68 25.35 10.35
N ASN A 263 12.93 25.20 9.90
CA ASN A 263 14.08 25.97 10.40
C ASN A 263 14.01 27.46 10.04
N GLU A 264 13.39 27.81 8.91
CA GLU A 264 13.39 29.17 8.35
C GLU A 264 12.21 30.04 8.82
N GLY A 265 11.44 29.56 9.80
CA GLY A 265 10.22 30.24 10.26
C GLY A 265 9.02 29.81 9.42
N GLY A 266 8.32 28.78 9.91
CA GLY A 266 7.13 28.24 9.25
C GLY A 266 6.76 26.87 9.79
N VAL A 267 5.64 26.36 9.30
CA VAL A 267 5.11 25.05 9.67
C VAL A 267 4.96 24.21 8.41
N GLY A 268 5.73 23.13 8.33
CA GLY A 268 5.54 22.08 7.35
C GLY A 268 4.31 21.25 7.72
N VAL A 269 3.36 21.18 6.79
CA VAL A 269 2.14 20.39 6.91
C VAL A 269 2.28 19.19 5.98
N MET A 270 2.29 17.98 6.55
CA MET A 270 2.26 16.73 5.78
C MET A 270 0.89 16.08 5.94
N VAL A 271 0.23 15.80 4.83
CA VAL A 271 -1.03 15.07 4.75
C VAL A 271 -0.77 13.70 4.12
N ARG A 272 -0.99 12.63 4.86
CA ARG A 272 -0.88 11.25 4.41
C ARG A 272 -2.26 10.65 4.14
N TRP A 273 -2.45 10.11 2.94
CA TRP A 273 -3.57 9.28 2.56
C TRP A 273 -3.44 7.91 3.24
N LEU A 274 -4.36 7.59 4.16
CA LEU A 274 -4.37 6.33 4.89
C LEU A 274 -5.34 5.32 4.26
N GLN A 275 -6.48 5.78 3.78
CA GLN A 275 -7.55 4.92 3.30
C GLN A 275 -8.38 5.60 2.20
N GLY A 276 -8.84 4.84 1.23
CA GLY A 276 -9.73 5.29 0.16
C GLY A 276 -9.17 4.99 -1.24
N ARG A 277 -10.02 5.14 -2.26
CA ARG A 277 -9.67 4.81 -3.66
C ARG A 277 -9.55 6.01 -4.59
N ASP A 278 -10.19 7.12 -4.25
CA ASP A 278 -10.28 8.30 -5.10
C ASP A 278 -9.12 9.28 -4.85
N SER A 279 -8.15 9.32 -5.77
CA SER A 279 -7.03 10.25 -5.70
C SER A 279 -7.47 11.71 -5.88
N VAL A 280 -8.52 11.96 -6.68
CA VAL A 280 -9.06 13.31 -6.92
C VAL A 280 -9.69 13.85 -5.63
N LEU A 281 -10.38 12.98 -4.88
CA LEU A 281 -10.90 13.34 -3.56
C LEU A 281 -9.77 13.71 -2.59
N PHE A 282 -8.68 12.94 -2.56
CA PHE A 282 -7.51 13.25 -1.73
C PHE A 282 -6.85 14.58 -2.13
N GLU A 283 -6.61 14.82 -3.42
CA GLU A 283 -6.04 16.08 -3.92
C GLU A 283 -6.93 17.27 -3.59
N SER A 284 -8.25 17.11 -3.76
CA SER A 284 -9.25 18.12 -3.39
C SER A 284 -9.20 18.46 -1.90
N PHE A 285 -9.08 17.45 -1.04
CA PHE A 285 -8.90 17.63 0.41
C PHE A 285 -7.63 18.41 0.73
N CYS A 286 -6.48 17.99 0.18
CA CYS A 286 -5.20 18.67 0.37
C CYS A 286 -5.24 20.13 -0.11
N GLY A 287 -5.85 20.38 -1.27
CA GLY A 287 -6.01 21.72 -1.82
C GLY A 287 -6.91 22.61 -0.95
N MET A 288 -7.98 22.05 -0.38
CA MET A 288 -8.85 22.76 0.57
C MET A 288 -8.09 23.12 1.84
N LEU A 289 -7.40 22.16 2.45
CA LEU A 289 -6.66 22.37 3.68
C LEU A 289 -5.57 23.42 3.50
N LYS A 290 -4.80 23.34 2.40
CA LYS A 290 -3.76 24.31 2.07
C LYS A 290 -4.30 25.73 1.96
N ARG A 291 -5.48 25.93 1.37
CA ARG A 291 -6.11 27.26 1.27
C ARG A 291 -6.55 27.80 2.63
N GLN A 292 -7.14 26.95 3.48
CA GLN A 292 -7.60 27.38 4.81
C GLN A 292 -6.43 27.78 5.71
N LEU A 293 -5.40 26.93 5.79
CA LEU A 293 -4.26 27.19 6.67
C LEU A 293 -3.41 28.39 6.23
N LYS A 294 -3.34 28.68 4.92
CA LYS A 294 -2.61 29.86 4.42
C LYS A 294 -3.37 31.17 4.54
N ALA A 295 -4.68 31.12 4.78
CA ALA A 295 -5.50 32.31 4.95
C ALA A 295 -5.58 32.77 6.42
N SER A 296 -4.93 32.04 7.34
CA SER A 296 -4.98 32.25 8.78
C SER A 296 -3.70 32.88 9.32
#